data_AF-M2BXC5-F1
#
_entry.id   AF-M2BXC5-F1
#
_cell.length_a   1.000
_cell.length_b   1.000
_cell.length_c   1.000
_cell.angle_alpha   90.00
_cell.angle_beta   90.00
_cell.angle_gamma   90.00
#
_symmetry.space_group_name_H-M   'P 1'
#
loop_
_entity.id
_entity.type
_entity.pdbx_description
1 polymer ?
#
loop_
_entity_poly.entity_id
_entity_poly.type
_entity_poly.pdbx_seq_one_letter_code
_entity_poly.pdbx_strand_id
1 'polypeptide(L)'
;MVGLSPFLGEAEEREIKTIGRLFFKGVNPAEEAELKPIWEKWYFFFELFLMIADRQNGNLINLPFDCSAFFQPYKTYKIIQCIQCLYFEKIKEDYENAKG
;
A
#
# COMPACT_ATOMS: atom_id res chain seq x y z
N MET A 1 16.46 19.01 14.04
CA MET A 1 15.95 18.30 12.85
C MET A 1 15.35 17.00 13.32
N VAL A 2 14.03 16.84 13.25
CA VAL A 2 13.38 15.56 13.54
C VAL A 2 13.79 14.61 12.42
N GLY A 3 14.73 13.71 12.71
CA GLY A 3 15.22 12.75 11.73
C GLY A 3 14.05 11.92 11.21
N LEU A 4 13.89 11.88 9.89
CA LEU A 4 12.95 10.98 9.25
C LEU A 4 13.34 9.55 9.65
N SER A 5 12.46 8.90 10.42
CA SER A 5 12.68 7.51 10.84
C SER A 5 12.92 6.64 9.61
N PRO A 6 14.00 5.84 9.57
CA PRO A 6 14.25 4.90 8.47
C PRO A 6 13.31 3.69 8.52
N PHE A 7 12.45 3.61 9.54
CA PHE A 7 11.48 2.54 9.76
C PHE A 7 10.05 3.08 9.63
N LEU A 8 9.16 2.23 9.13
CA LEU A 8 7.72 2.49 9.14
C LEU A 8 7.21 2.39 10.59
N GLY A 9 6.64 3.47 11.11
CA GLY A 9 6.05 3.48 12.46
C GLY A 9 4.64 2.90 12.50
N GLU A 10 4.17 2.50 13.67
CA GLU A 10 2.81 1.95 13.84
C GLU A 10 1.71 2.91 13.39
N ALA A 11 1.86 4.21 13.68
CA ALA A 11 0.89 5.22 13.27
C ALA A 11 0.79 5.31 11.74
N GLU A 12 1.93 5.28 11.06
CA GLU A 12 2.01 5.28 9.59
C GLU A 12 1.39 4.00 9.01
N GLU A 13 1.64 2.85 9.63
CA GLU A 13 1.02 1.59 9.23
C GLU A 13 -0.51 1.62 9.39
N ARG A 14 -1.03 2.20 10.48
CA ARG A 14 -2.48 2.38 10.69
C ARG A 14 -3.10 3.33 9.67
N GLU A 15 -2.41 4.43 9.36
CA GLU A 15 -2.82 5.37 8.30
C GLU A 15 -2.98 4.64 6.96
N ILE A 16 -1.94 3.91 6.52
CA ILE A 16 -1.94 3.14 5.26
C ILE A 16 -3.07 2.11 5.25
N LYS A 17 -3.25 1.35 6.34
CA LYS A 17 -4.34 0.36 6.47
C LYS A 17 -5.72 0.98 6.37
N THR A 18 -5.93 2.15 6.97
CA THR A 18 -7.23 2.84 6.98
C THR A 18 -7.63 3.25 5.58
N ILE A 19 -6.77 4.01 4.89
CA ILE A 19 -7.05 4.47 3.51
C ILE A 19 -7.02 3.32 2.51
N GLY A 20 -6.13 2.33 2.69
CA GLY A 20 -5.96 1.23 1.75
C GLY A 20 -7.14 0.27 1.70
N ARG A 21 -7.81 0.03 2.84
CA ARG A 21 -9.06 -0.75 2.89
C ARG A 21 -10.19 -0.11 2.09
N LEU A 22 -10.30 1.21 2.13
CA LEU A 22 -11.28 1.96 1.33
C LEU A 22 -10.91 1.92 -0.15
N PHE A 23 -9.66 2.26 -0.46
CA PHE A 23 -9.12 2.27 -1.81
C PHE A 23 -9.35 0.96 -2.56
N PHE A 24 -8.97 -0.17 -1.94
CA PHE A 24 -9.13 -1.48 -2.58
C PHE A 24 -10.59 -1.94 -2.69
N LYS A 25 -11.51 -1.34 -1.92
CA LYS A 25 -12.97 -1.52 -2.09
C LYS A 25 -13.56 -0.63 -3.20
N GLY A 26 -12.74 0.18 -3.86
CA GLY A 26 -13.18 1.12 -4.90
C GLY A 26 -13.71 2.44 -4.37
N VAL A 27 -13.51 2.73 -3.07
CA VAL A 27 -13.88 4.02 -2.45
C VAL A 27 -12.67 4.94 -2.49
N ASN A 28 -12.85 6.18 -2.94
CA ASN A 28 -11.80 7.19 -2.94
C ASN A 28 -11.66 7.81 -1.53
N PRO A 29 -10.56 7.57 -0.78
CA PRO A 29 -10.41 8.11 0.56
C PRO A 29 -10.36 9.65 0.61
N ALA A 30 -10.06 10.32 -0.51
CA ALA A 30 -10.02 11.78 -0.58
C ALA A 30 -11.41 12.45 -0.50
N GLU A 31 -12.49 11.69 -0.66
CA GLU A 31 -13.87 12.19 -0.54
C GLU A 31 -14.25 12.47 0.92
N GLU A 32 -13.59 11.79 1.87
CA GLU A 32 -13.75 12.05 3.30
C GLU A 32 -12.75 13.12 3.76
N ALA A 33 -13.26 14.26 4.24
CA ALA A 33 -12.43 15.40 4.63
C ALA A 33 -11.34 15.06 5.67
N GLU A 34 -11.64 14.13 6.57
CA GLU A 34 -10.71 13.66 7.61
C GLU A 34 -9.60 12.75 7.06
N LEU A 35 -9.88 12.01 5.99
CA LEU A 35 -8.93 11.08 5.37
C LEU A 35 -8.13 11.72 4.24
N LYS A 36 -8.60 12.82 3.65
CA LYS A 36 -7.91 13.51 2.56
C LYS A 36 -6.43 13.82 2.85
N PRO A 37 -6.03 14.37 4.01
CA PRO A 37 -4.62 14.63 4.30
C PRO A 37 -3.79 13.34 4.42
N ILE A 38 -4.41 12.26 4.93
CA ILE A 38 -3.77 10.95 5.06
C ILE A 38 -3.60 10.34 3.66
N TRP A 39 -4.60 10.44 2.81
CA TRP A 39 -4.54 10.01 1.42
C TRP A 39 -3.44 10.74 0.65
N GLU A 40 -3.41 12.07 0.70
CA GLU A 40 -2.40 12.89 0.01
C GLU A 40 -0.96 12.55 0.45
N LYS A 41 -0.77 12.10 1.70
CA LYS A 41 0.53 11.63 2.20
C LYS A 41 1.00 10.31 1.58
N TRP A 42 0.07 9.41 1.24
CA TRP A 42 0.40 8.02 0.90
C TRP A 42 -0.02 7.59 -0.52
N TYR A 43 -0.88 8.35 -1.21
CA TYR A 43 -1.51 7.94 -2.48
C TYR A 43 -0.49 7.47 -3.53
N PHE A 44 0.66 8.16 -3.60
CA PHE A 44 1.74 7.84 -4.53
C PHE A 44 2.22 6.39 -4.38
N PHE A 45 2.24 5.83 -3.17
CA PHE A 45 2.65 4.43 -2.96
C PHE A 45 1.58 3.44 -3.44
N PHE A 46 0.30 3.79 -3.38
CA PHE A 46 -0.78 2.99 -3.94
C PHE A 46 -0.71 2.98 -5.46
N GLU A 47 -0.51 4.15 -6.09
CA GLU A 47 -0.32 4.25 -7.54
C GLU A 47 0.92 3.47 -8.00
N LEU A 48 2.05 3.65 -7.29
CA LEU A 48 3.27 2.90 -7.56
C LEU A 48 3.04 1.40 -7.47
N PHE A 49 2.36 0.94 -6.41
CA PHE A 49 2.02 -0.48 -6.22
C PHE A 49 1.22 -1.04 -7.40
N LEU A 50 0.21 -0.32 -7.90
CA LEU A 50 -0.60 -0.77 -9.04
C LEU A 50 0.19 -0.89 -10.35
N MET A 51 1.28 -0.14 -10.52
CA MET A 51 2.14 -0.26 -11.70
C MET A 51 3.06 -1.49 -11.64
N ILE A 52 3.38 -1.96 -10.44
CA ILE A 52 4.36 -3.03 -10.22
C ILE A 52 3.72 -4.37 -9.82
N ALA A 53 2.44 -4.39 -9.48
CA ALA A 53 1.75 -5.60 -9.03
C ALA A 53 1.03 -6.32 -10.17
N ASP A 54 1.09 -7.65 -10.17
CA ASP A 54 0.21 -8.50 -10.95
C ASP A 54 -1.20 -8.43 -10.38
N ARG A 55 -2.15 -8.08 -11.24
CA ARG A 55 -3.56 -7.96 -10.89
C ARG A 55 -4.13 -9.29 -10.37
N GLN A 56 -3.72 -10.44 -10.93
CA GLN A 56 -4.32 -11.73 -10.59
C GLN A 56 -3.85 -12.24 -9.23
N ASN A 57 -2.54 -12.20 -8.99
CA ASN A 57 -1.94 -12.86 -7.84
C ASN A 57 -1.35 -11.89 -6.82
N GLY A 58 -1.36 -10.57 -7.04
CA GLY A 58 -0.76 -9.60 -6.11
C GLY A 58 0.77 -9.68 -5.98
N ASN A 59 1.43 -10.43 -6.87
CA ASN A 59 2.89 -10.54 -6.91
C ASN A 59 3.51 -9.29 -7.51
N LEU A 60 4.71 -8.91 -7.05
CA LEU A 60 5.46 -7.82 -7.67
C LEU A 60 6.12 -8.32 -8.96
N ILE A 61 5.75 -7.74 -10.10
CA ILE A 61 6.32 -7.98 -11.44
C ILE A 61 7.68 -7.28 -11.57
N ASN A 62 7.81 -6.09 -10.97
CA ASN A 62 9.05 -5.33 -10.90
C ASN A 62 9.21 -4.71 -9.51
N LEU A 63 10.45 -4.50 -9.07
CA LEU A 63 10.70 -3.67 -7.89
C LEU A 63 10.90 -2.23 -8.36
N PRO A 64 10.33 -1.22 -7.67
CA PRO A 64 10.43 0.18 -8.08
C PRO A 64 11.81 0.79 -7.77
N PHE A 65 12.80 -0.05 -7.52
CA PHE A 65 14.13 0.34 -7.10
C PHE A 65 15.15 -0.21 -8.11
N ASP A 66 15.96 0.69 -8.67
CA ASP A 66 17.11 0.33 -9.50
C ASP A 66 18.36 0.12 -8.62
N CYS A 67 18.19 -0.61 -7.51
CA CYS A 67 19.27 -0.94 -6.59
C CYS A 67 19.23 -2.42 -6.23
N SER A 68 20.39 -2.98 -5.89
CA SER A 68 20.47 -4.36 -5.41
C SER A 68 19.62 -4.54 -4.16
N ALA A 69 19.09 -5.76 -3.97
CA ALA A 69 18.06 -6.06 -2.95
C ALA A 69 18.43 -5.60 -1.52
N PHE A 70 19.72 -5.62 -1.16
CA PHE A 70 20.23 -5.20 0.14
C PHE A 70 20.24 -3.68 0.36
N PHE A 71 20.09 -2.88 -0.71
CA PHE A 71 20.17 -1.42 -0.68
C PHE A 71 18.81 -0.75 -0.89
N GLN A 72 17.74 -1.53 -0.94
CA GLN A 72 16.39 -0.97 -1.04
C GLN A 72 16.06 -0.15 0.20
N PRO A 73 15.52 1.07 0.06
CA PRO A 73 15.09 1.87 1.20
C PRO A 73 14.07 1.11 2.04
N TYR A 74 14.48 0.69 3.24
CA TYR A 74 13.72 -0.22 4.09
C TYR A 74 12.29 0.26 4.35
N LYS A 75 12.12 1.55 4.66
CA LYS A 75 10.79 2.14 4.88
C LYS A 75 9.90 2.02 3.65
N THR A 76 10.40 2.34 2.47
CA THR A 76 9.63 2.23 1.22
C THR A 76 9.21 0.80 0.95
N TYR A 77 10.14 -0.15 1.13
CA TYR A 77 9.82 -1.56 1.02
C TYR A 77 8.71 -1.98 2.01
N LYS A 78 8.79 -1.52 3.26
CA LYS A 78 7.74 -1.79 4.28
C LYS A 78 6.39 -1.19 3.94
N ILE A 79 6.36 0.01 3.36
CA ILE A 79 5.11 0.62 2.88
C ILE A 79 4.49 -0.25 1.78
N ILE A 80 5.29 -0.64 0.77
CA ILE A 80 4.83 -1.49 -0.33
C ILE A 80 4.36 -2.86 0.18
N GLN A 81 5.10 -3.48 1.10
CA GLN A 81 4.68 -4.74 1.74
C GLN A 81 3.33 -4.57 2.47
N CYS A 82 3.13 -3.47 3.19
CA CYS A 82 1.88 -3.20 3.89
C CYS A 82 0.70 -3.10 2.91
N ILE A 83 0.87 -2.37 1.80
CA ILE A 83 -0.12 -2.25 0.73
C ILE A 83 -0.38 -3.60 0.08
N GLN A 84 0.66 -4.39 -0.18
CA GLN A 84 0.54 -5.73 -0.76
C GLN A 84 -0.29 -6.66 0.12
N CYS A 85 -0.11 -6.63 1.44
CA CYS A 85 -0.94 -7.42 2.37
C CYS A 85 -2.43 -7.05 2.25
N LEU A 86 -2.75 -5.75 2.19
CA LEU A 86 -4.13 -5.28 2.01
C LEU A 86 -4.72 -5.74 0.67
N TYR A 87 -3.90 -5.74 -0.39
CA TYR A 87 -4.33 -6.23 -1.70
C TYR A 87 -4.60 -7.73 -1.69
N PHE A 88 -3.76 -8.52 -1.00
CA PHE A 88 -3.99 -9.95 -0.81
C PHE A 88 -5.27 -10.26 -0.01
N GLU A 89 -5.52 -9.49 1.05
CA GLU A 89 -6.80 -9.58 1.79
C GLU A 89 -7.98 -9.35 0.84
N LYS A 90 -7.92 -8.32 -0.01
CA LYS A 90 -8.97 -8.06 -1.00
C LYS A 90 -9.12 -9.17 -2.05
N ILE A 91 -8.02 -9.66 -2.61
CA ILE A 91 -8.06 -10.78 -3.57
C ILE A 91 -8.71 -12.00 -2.93
N LYS A 92 -8.35 -12.31 -1.68
CA LYS A 92 -8.92 -13.43 -0.94
C LYS A 92 -10.42 -13.25 -0.74
N GLU A 93 -10.86 -12.06 -0.28
CA GLU A 93 -12.28 -11.72 -0.15
C GLU A 93 -13.02 -11.90 -1.48
N ASP A 94 -12.43 -11.47 -2.61
CA ASP A 94 -13.03 -11.64 -3.93
C ASP A 94 -13.14 -13.10 -4.35
N TYR A 95 -12.11 -13.90 -4.08
CA TYR A 95 -12.16 -15.34 -4.35
C TYR A 95 -13.20 -16.06 -3.50
N GLU A 96 -13.36 -15.67 -2.24
CA GLU A 96 -14.38 -16.23 -1.35
C GLU A 96 -15.78 -15.84 -1.83
N ASN A 97 -16.01 -14.56 -2.13
CA ASN A 97 -17.30 -14.07 -2.65
C ASN A 97 -17.68 -14.67 -4.01
N ALA A 98 -16.69 -14.99 -4.86
CA ALA A 98 -16.93 -15.62 -6.16
C ALA A 98 -17.33 -17.10 -6.06
N LYS A 99 -17.06 -17.76 -4.91
CA LYS A 99 -17.38 -19.18 -4.70
C LYS A 99 -18.82 -19.44 -4.24
N GLY A 100 -19.55 -18.40 -3.81
CA GLY A 100 -20.90 -18.50 -3.23
C GLY A 100 -20.86 -18.66 -1.72
#